data_AF-A0A8C3AM86-F1
#
_entry.id   AF-A0A8C3AM86-F1
#
_cell.length_a   1.000
_cell.length_b   1.000
_cell.length_c   1.000
_cell.angle_alpha   90.00
_cell.angle_beta   90.00
_cell.angle_gamma   90.00
#
_symmetry.space_group_name_H-M   'P 1'
#
loop_
_entity.id
_entity.type
_entity.pdbx_description
1 polymer ?
#
loop_
_entity_poly.entity_id
_entity_poly.type
_entity_poly.pdbx_seq_one_letter_code
_entity_poly.pdbx_strand_id
1 'polypeptide(L)'
;MRSAAMLNFLHSKELEGSDHLTTMSKLVSTYKQKTMALKNPARATWTIGDLHDTIYSDEDNVVDGWNKFYLPEIVNMQVLGVVKGTSCPCDQLVLMTCEDTMVYGYDGEELHLVASSINQLSDKGLKYPAAESYDKGKPFQKMSNKDWDTVKKGTVGQHLNQKHHKLVIGQKSRFLENLRSIRRNTGPAHSEGTH
;
A
#
# COMPACT_ATOMS: atom_id res chain seq x y z
N MET A 1 -23.80 10.68 25.11
CA MET A 1 -22.60 10.66 25.98
C MET A 1 -21.32 10.10 25.34
N ARG A 2 -21.35 9.24 24.30
CA ARG A 2 -20.13 8.60 23.73
C ARG A 2 -19.32 9.43 22.70
N SER A 3 -19.85 10.53 22.15
CA SER A 3 -19.16 11.32 21.11
C SER A 3 -18.08 12.26 21.68
N ALA A 4 -18.27 12.81 22.89
CA ALA A 4 -17.30 13.71 23.51
C ALA A 4 -16.01 12.99 23.96
N ALA A 5 -16.10 11.75 24.45
CA ALA A 5 -14.93 10.97 24.87
C ALA A 5 -14.01 10.63 23.69
N MET A 6 -14.60 10.32 22.53
CA MET A 6 -13.88 10.07 21.29
C MET A 6 -13.19 11.34 20.79
N LEU A 7 -13.88 12.48 20.79
CA LEU A 7 -13.27 13.76 20.46
C LEU A 7 -12.14 14.09 21.45
N ASN A 8 -12.32 13.92 22.75
CA ASN A 8 -11.25 14.16 23.72
C ASN A 8 -10.02 13.26 23.47
N PHE A 9 -10.22 12.02 23.03
CA PHE A 9 -9.12 11.13 22.64
C PHE A 9 -8.38 11.69 21.41
N LEU A 10 -9.15 12.13 20.39
CA LEU A 10 -8.63 12.75 19.17
C LEU A 10 -8.00 14.14 19.38
N HIS A 11 -8.01 14.69 20.59
CA HIS A 11 -7.30 15.92 20.94
C HIS A 11 -6.34 15.69 22.13
N SER A 12 -6.09 14.42 22.47
CA SER A 12 -5.10 14.08 23.48
C SER A 12 -3.69 14.38 22.95
N LYS A 13 -2.73 14.49 23.87
CA LYS A 13 -1.37 14.92 23.56
C LYS A 13 -0.72 14.00 22.52
N GLU A 14 -0.14 14.58 21.47
CA GLU A 14 0.57 13.82 20.43
C GLU A 14 1.75 13.06 21.05
N LEU A 15 1.78 11.76 20.77
CA LEU A 15 2.89 10.85 21.06
C LEU A 15 3.55 10.51 19.73
N GLU A 16 4.82 10.13 19.72
CA GLU A 16 5.56 9.75 18.51
C GLU A 16 5.97 8.26 18.54
N GLY A 17 6.25 7.68 17.38
CA GLY A 17 6.80 6.32 17.28
C GLY A 17 5.85 5.21 17.75
N SER A 18 6.37 4.21 18.45
CA SER A 18 5.59 3.03 18.89
C SER A 18 4.45 3.37 19.84
N ASP A 19 4.62 4.42 20.64
CA ASP A 19 3.62 4.86 21.61
C ASP A 19 2.41 5.48 20.90
N HIS A 20 2.64 6.14 19.76
CA HIS A 20 1.58 6.63 18.87
C HIS A 20 0.76 5.47 18.30
N LEU A 21 1.40 4.49 17.65
CA LEU A 21 0.70 3.37 17.03
C LEU A 21 -0.10 2.55 18.05
N THR A 22 0.47 2.32 19.24
CA THR A 22 -0.25 1.65 20.33
C THR A 22 -1.49 2.44 20.75
N THR A 23 -1.39 3.76 20.80
CA THR A 23 -2.50 4.66 21.14
C THR A 23 -3.57 4.66 20.04
N MET A 24 -3.17 4.69 18.77
CA MET A 24 -4.09 4.62 17.63
C MET A 24 -4.79 3.26 17.53
N SER A 25 -4.09 2.16 17.82
CA SER A 25 -4.71 0.84 17.92
C SER A 25 -5.75 0.76 19.05
N LYS A 26 -5.46 1.37 20.21
CA LYS A 26 -6.43 1.52 21.31
C LYS A 26 -7.64 2.38 20.90
N LEU A 27 -7.42 3.45 20.14
CA LEU A 27 -8.49 4.28 19.58
C LEU A 27 -9.43 3.43 18.72
N VAL A 28 -8.85 2.72 17.75
CA VAL A 28 -9.59 1.91 16.79
C VAL A 28 -10.39 0.82 17.48
N SER A 29 -9.77 0.08 18.40
CA SER A 29 -10.46 -0.96 19.18
C SER A 29 -11.58 -0.40 20.07
N THR A 30 -11.36 0.75 20.73
CA THR A 30 -12.33 1.36 21.65
C THR A 30 -13.55 1.93 20.90
N TYR A 31 -13.32 2.54 19.75
CA TYR A 31 -14.34 3.25 18.98
C TYR A 31 -14.70 2.56 17.66
N LYS A 32 -14.43 1.26 17.55
CA LYS A 32 -14.75 0.46 16.37
C LYS A 32 -16.21 0.66 15.94
N GLN A 33 -16.44 0.79 14.64
CA GLN A 33 -17.76 1.04 14.02
C GLN A 33 -18.44 2.35 14.45
N LYS A 34 -17.72 3.28 15.09
CA LYS A 34 -18.21 4.64 15.31
C LYS A 34 -17.98 5.47 14.06
N THR A 35 -19.03 6.15 13.63
CA THR A 35 -19.00 7.08 12.51
C THR A 35 -19.04 8.51 13.02
N MET A 36 -18.23 9.38 12.43
CA MET A 36 -18.29 10.82 12.63
C MET A 36 -18.31 11.56 11.30
N ALA A 37 -19.02 12.69 11.26
CA ALA A 37 -18.95 13.59 10.12
C ALA A 37 -17.62 14.36 10.17
N LEU A 38 -16.95 14.43 9.02
CA LEU A 38 -15.77 15.26 8.86
C LEU A 38 -16.21 16.71 8.60
N LYS A 39 -15.43 17.66 9.12
CA LYS A 39 -15.70 19.10 8.90
C LYS A 39 -15.53 19.51 7.43
N ASN A 40 -14.67 18.80 6.71
CA ASN A 40 -14.39 18.99 5.29
C ASN A 40 -13.93 17.63 4.69
N PRO A 41 -14.32 17.25 3.45
CA PRO A 41 -15.40 17.85 2.66
C PRO A 41 -16.79 17.63 3.28
N ALA A 42 -17.73 18.52 2.95
CA ALA A 42 -19.09 18.43 3.48
C ALA A 42 -19.77 17.12 3.05
N ARG A 43 -20.43 16.45 4.01
CA ARG A 43 -21.05 15.11 3.89
C ARG A 43 -20.07 13.93 3.93
N ALA A 44 -18.76 14.16 4.03
CA ALA A 44 -17.84 13.06 4.27
C ALA A 44 -18.00 12.51 5.68
N THR A 45 -17.99 11.19 5.81
CA THR A 45 -18.10 10.50 7.09
C THR A 45 -16.95 9.52 7.22
N TRP A 46 -16.26 9.60 8.35
CA TRP A 46 -15.23 8.65 8.75
C TRP A 46 -15.84 7.62 9.71
N THR A 47 -15.80 6.36 9.33
CA THR A 47 -16.12 5.22 10.21
C THR A 47 -14.83 4.58 10.70
N ILE A 48 -14.64 4.56 12.02
CA ILE A 48 -13.48 3.96 12.66
C ILE A 48 -13.54 2.43 12.51
N GLY A 49 -12.44 1.83 12.07
CA GLY A 49 -12.31 0.39 11.85
C GLY A 49 -10.85 -0.03 11.72
N ASP A 50 -10.61 -1.33 11.82
CA ASP A 50 -9.31 -1.95 11.56
C ASP A 50 -9.24 -2.49 10.13
N LEU A 51 -8.14 -3.16 9.79
CA LEU A 51 -7.91 -3.75 8.46
C LEU A 51 -9.06 -4.67 8.02
N HIS A 52 -9.64 -5.44 8.94
CA HIS A 52 -10.71 -6.39 8.63
C HIS A 52 -12.05 -5.71 8.32
N ASP A 53 -12.20 -4.42 8.62
CA ASP A 53 -13.37 -3.64 8.23
C ASP A 53 -13.22 -2.98 6.84
N THR A 54 -12.09 -3.19 6.16
CA THR A 54 -11.81 -2.67 4.81
C THR A 54 -12.05 -3.72 3.73
N ILE A 55 -12.23 -3.30 2.48
CA ILE A 55 -12.29 -4.23 1.32
C ILE A 55 -10.98 -4.97 1.05
N TYR A 56 -9.86 -4.56 1.66
CA TYR A 56 -8.53 -5.13 1.42
C TYR A 56 -8.13 -6.17 2.47
N SER A 57 -9.06 -6.64 3.30
CA SER A 57 -8.77 -7.57 4.42
C SER A 57 -8.08 -8.85 3.98
N ASP A 58 -8.34 -9.30 2.75
CA ASP A 58 -7.84 -10.54 2.17
C ASP A 58 -6.80 -10.30 1.06
N GLU A 59 -6.36 -9.04 0.89
CA GLU A 59 -5.39 -8.64 -0.14
C GLU A 59 -4.00 -8.40 0.46
N ASP A 60 -3.36 -9.49 0.90
CA ASP A 60 -2.04 -9.47 1.57
C ASP A 60 -1.00 -8.63 0.80
N ASN A 61 -1.00 -8.70 -0.54
CA ASN A 61 -0.06 -7.96 -1.39
C ASN A 61 -0.30 -6.43 -1.38
N VAL A 62 -1.54 -5.99 -1.18
CA VAL A 62 -1.89 -4.58 -1.06
C VAL A 62 -1.51 -4.08 0.32
N VAL A 63 -1.91 -4.80 1.36
CA VAL A 63 -1.61 -4.48 2.77
C VAL A 63 -0.10 -4.42 3.02
N ASP A 64 0.63 -5.45 2.57
CA ASP A 64 2.09 -5.50 2.70
C ASP A 64 2.77 -4.40 1.87
N GLY A 65 2.09 -3.93 0.82
CA GLY A 65 2.50 -2.80 0.00
C GLY A 65 2.40 -1.45 0.71
N TRP A 66 1.35 -1.21 1.49
CA TRP A 66 1.17 0.03 2.26
C TRP A 66 2.37 0.32 3.18
N ASN A 67 2.93 -0.72 3.79
CA ASN A 67 4.08 -0.63 4.70
C ASN A 67 5.41 -0.38 3.99
N LYS A 68 5.55 -0.82 2.73
CA LYS A 68 6.87 -1.00 2.11
C LYS A 68 7.11 -0.13 0.90
N PHE A 69 6.08 0.24 0.15
CA PHE A 69 6.28 0.69 -1.23
C PHE A 69 5.81 2.11 -1.54
N TYR A 70 5.12 2.76 -0.62
CA TYR A 70 4.59 4.10 -0.84
C TYR A 70 5.48 5.19 -0.24
N LEU A 71 5.90 5.03 1.01
CA LEU A 71 6.76 5.99 1.70
C LEU A 71 8.25 5.69 1.46
N PRO A 72 9.14 6.69 1.65
CA PRO A 72 10.59 6.50 1.50
C PRO A 72 11.20 5.46 2.43
N GLU A 73 10.63 5.30 3.62
CA GLU A 73 11.06 4.32 4.61
C GLU A 73 9.98 3.23 4.78
N ILE A 74 10.42 2.06 5.24
CA ILE A 74 9.48 1.00 5.63
C ILE A 74 8.84 1.43 6.95
N VAL A 75 7.51 1.46 6.97
CA VAL A 75 6.71 1.91 8.10
C VAL A 75 5.68 0.85 8.50
N ASN A 76 5.10 0.98 9.69
CA ASN A 76 3.95 0.16 10.08
C ASN A 76 2.67 0.99 9.98
N MET A 77 1.91 0.76 8.91
CA MET A 77 0.63 1.41 8.71
C MET A 77 -0.44 0.81 9.64
N GLN A 78 -1.00 1.65 10.49
CA GLN A 78 -2.17 1.36 11.32
C GLN A 78 -3.42 1.90 10.62
N VAL A 79 -4.33 1.01 10.24
CA VAL A 79 -5.66 1.39 9.70
C VAL A 79 -6.46 2.09 10.79
N LEU A 80 -7.05 3.22 10.42
CA LEU A 80 -7.91 4.05 11.27
C LEU A 80 -9.39 3.96 10.87
N GLY A 81 -9.68 3.35 9.71
CA GLY A 81 -11.02 3.08 9.22
C GLY A 81 -11.21 3.60 7.79
N VAL A 82 -12.46 3.84 7.42
CA VAL A 82 -12.83 4.19 6.03
C VAL A 82 -13.61 5.49 5.98
N VAL A 83 -13.40 6.25 4.91
CA VAL A 83 -14.15 7.48 4.62
C VAL A 83 -15.06 7.26 3.43
N LYS A 84 -16.30 7.72 3.58
CA LYS A 84 -17.30 7.81 2.51
C LYS A 84 -17.69 9.26 2.27
N GLY A 85 -18.29 9.54 1.11
CA GLY A 85 -18.77 10.89 0.75
C GLY A 85 -17.67 11.84 0.30
N THR A 86 -16.57 11.30 -0.22
CA THR A 86 -15.48 12.05 -0.89
C THR A 86 -15.63 11.92 -2.41
N SER A 87 -14.80 12.66 -3.16
CA SER A 87 -14.65 12.50 -4.61
C SER A 87 -13.73 11.33 -4.98
N CYS A 88 -13.42 10.42 -4.05
CA CYS A 88 -12.61 9.24 -4.31
C CYS A 88 -13.30 8.38 -5.38
N PRO A 89 -12.59 7.97 -6.45
CA PRO A 89 -13.18 7.17 -7.51
C PRO A 89 -13.46 5.73 -7.06
N CYS A 90 -12.86 5.28 -5.96
CA CYS A 90 -12.98 3.94 -5.42
C CYS A 90 -14.01 3.84 -4.29
N ASP A 91 -14.49 2.62 -4.04
CA ASP A 91 -15.58 2.36 -3.09
C ASP A 91 -15.24 2.71 -1.64
N GLN A 92 -13.95 2.71 -1.27
CA GLN A 92 -13.47 3.05 0.07
C GLN A 92 -12.15 3.81 0.02
N LEU A 93 -12.12 5.01 0.61
CA LEU A 93 -10.88 5.69 0.99
C LEU A 93 -10.46 5.19 2.38
N VAL A 94 -9.37 4.41 2.45
CA VAL A 94 -8.88 3.85 3.71
C VAL A 94 -7.98 4.86 4.40
N LEU A 95 -8.33 5.26 5.62
CA LEU A 95 -7.46 6.10 6.45
C LEU A 95 -6.49 5.24 7.24
N MET A 96 -5.24 5.67 7.28
CA MET A 96 -4.17 5.05 8.03
C MET A 96 -3.20 6.08 8.58
N THR A 97 -2.38 5.67 9.53
CA THR A 97 -1.28 6.47 10.10
C THR A 97 -0.09 5.56 10.34
N CYS A 98 1.12 6.11 10.39
CA CYS A 98 2.31 5.37 10.77
C CYS A 98 3.05 6.09 11.91
N GLU A 99 4.29 5.70 12.17
CA GLU A 99 5.12 6.23 13.26
C GLU A 99 5.32 7.75 13.22
N ASP A 100 5.17 8.37 12.04
CA ASP A 100 5.33 9.82 11.82
C ASP A 100 4.11 10.66 12.25
N THR A 101 3.05 10.02 12.77
CA THR A 101 1.80 10.62 13.24
C THR A 101 0.91 11.24 12.18
N MET A 102 1.37 11.31 10.92
CA MET A 102 0.60 11.83 9.81
C MET A 102 -0.54 10.88 9.46
N VAL A 103 -1.56 11.41 8.79
CA VAL A 103 -2.71 10.64 8.36
C VAL A 103 -2.72 10.57 6.85
N TYR A 104 -2.77 9.34 6.36
CA TYR A 104 -2.76 8.99 4.97
C TYR A 104 -4.11 8.42 4.55
N GLY A 105 -4.52 8.70 3.31
CA GLY A 105 -5.69 8.11 2.67
C GLY A 105 -5.27 7.26 1.48
N TYR A 106 -5.55 5.96 1.50
CA TYR A 106 -5.33 5.08 0.36
C TYR A 106 -6.60 4.96 -0.46
N ASP A 107 -6.52 5.33 -1.74
CA ASP A 107 -7.67 5.37 -2.64
C ASP A 107 -7.75 4.17 -3.59
N GLY A 108 -6.91 3.15 -3.41
CA GLY A 108 -6.83 1.97 -4.29
C GLY A 108 -5.61 1.99 -5.20
N GLU A 109 -5.04 3.16 -5.48
CA GLU A 109 -3.85 3.29 -6.33
C GLU A 109 -2.73 4.05 -5.64
N GLU A 110 -3.04 5.19 -5.02
CA GLU A 110 -2.07 6.09 -4.42
C GLU A 110 -2.32 6.26 -2.91
N LEU A 111 -1.25 6.61 -2.20
CA LEU A 111 -1.33 7.03 -0.81
C LEU A 111 -1.29 8.56 -0.74
N HIS A 112 -2.32 9.18 -0.16
CA HIS A 112 -2.48 10.63 -0.10
C HIS A 112 -2.20 11.14 1.32
N LEU A 113 -1.37 12.18 1.48
CA LEU A 113 -1.20 12.85 2.77
C LEU A 113 -2.41 13.76 3.04
N VAL A 114 -3.43 13.21 3.70
CA VAL A 114 -4.74 13.87 3.85
C VAL A 114 -4.84 14.76 5.09
N ALA A 115 -3.99 14.53 6.08
CA ALA A 115 -3.92 15.33 7.30
C ALA A 115 -2.55 15.22 7.97
N SER A 116 -2.09 16.29 8.62
CA SER A 116 -0.78 16.31 9.29
C SER A 116 -0.77 15.59 10.63
N SER A 117 -1.95 15.40 11.23
CA SER A 117 -2.15 14.58 12.43
C SER A 117 -3.63 14.25 12.59
N ILE A 118 -3.95 13.32 13.49
CA ILE A 118 -5.34 12.94 13.77
C ILE A 118 -6.15 14.11 14.36
N ASN A 119 -5.48 14.97 15.13
CA ASN A 119 -6.06 16.19 15.69
C ASN A 119 -6.44 17.13 14.54
N GLN A 120 -5.54 17.32 13.57
CA GLN A 120 -5.82 18.16 12.40
C GLN A 120 -6.95 17.59 11.52
N LEU A 121 -7.04 16.27 11.37
CA LEU A 121 -8.17 15.61 10.68
C LEU A 121 -9.50 15.93 11.38
N SER A 122 -9.55 15.80 12.71
CA SER A 122 -10.72 16.14 13.53
C SER A 122 -11.08 17.64 13.43
N ASP A 123 -10.07 18.51 13.44
CA ASP A 123 -10.26 19.95 13.54
C ASP A 123 -10.58 20.66 12.23
N LYS A 124 -9.95 20.23 11.14
CA LYS A 124 -10.02 20.89 9.83
C LYS A 124 -10.61 19.99 8.74
N GLY A 125 -10.78 18.70 9.02
CA GLY A 125 -11.25 17.73 8.06
C GLY A 125 -10.15 17.16 7.16
N LEU A 126 -10.59 16.40 6.18
CA LEU A 126 -9.80 15.65 5.22
C LEU A 126 -9.43 16.52 4.01
N LYS A 127 -8.14 16.56 3.67
CA LYS A 127 -7.66 17.14 2.41
C LYS A 127 -7.59 16.04 1.35
N TYR A 128 -8.66 15.90 0.57
CA TYR A 128 -8.70 14.92 -0.52
C TYR A 128 -9.36 15.52 -1.77
N PRO A 129 -8.75 15.41 -2.97
CA PRO A 129 -7.40 14.89 -3.22
C PRO A 129 -6.33 15.72 -2.50
N ALA A 130 -5.26 15.06 -2.04
CA ALA A 130 -4.19 15.74 -1.31
C ALA A 130 -3.27 16.49 -2.27
N ALA A 131 -2.58 17.51 -1.76
CA ALA A 131 -1.53 18.19 -2.53
C ALA A 131 -0.26 17.32 -2.65
N GLU A 132 -0.08 16.40 -1.71
CA GLU A 132 1.03 15.44 -1.66
C GLU A 132 0.46 14.02 -1.70
N SER A 133 0.86 13.26 -2.71
CA SER A 133 0.53 11.85 -2.87
C SER A 133 1.78 11.04 -3.23
N TYR A 134 1.73 9.75 -2.94
CA TYR A 134 2.81 8.80 -3.16
C TYR A 134 2.33 7.67 -4.05
N ASP A 135 2.99 7.51 -5.19
CA ASP A 135 2.74 6.41 -6.11
C ASP A 135 3.55 5.19 -5.66
N LYS A 136 2.96 4.00 -5.82
CA LYS A 136 3.62 2.74 -5.48
C LYS A 136 4.98 2.62 -6.19
N GLY A 137 6.04 2.49 -5.40
CA GLY A 137 7.40 2.27 -5.86
C GLY A 137 8.15 3.52 -6.32
N LYS A 138 7.50 4.69 -6.34
CA LYS A 138 8.14 5.98 -6.67
C LYS A 138 9.35 6.31 -5.79
N PRO A 139 9.35 6.04 -4.48
CA PRO A 139 10.53 6.31 -3.65
C PRO A 139 11.80 5.58 -4.11
N PHE A 140 11.66 4.40 -4.73
CA PHE A 140 12.80 3.63 -5.23
C PHE A 140 13.34 4.11 -6.56
N GLN A 141 12.62 4.97 -7.30
CA GLN A 141 13.12 5.51 -8.58
C GLN A 141 14.38 6.36 -8.38
N LYS A 142 14.58 6.91 -7.18
CA LYS A 142 15.76 7.71 -6.84
C LYS A 142 16.97 6.87 -6.38
N MET A 143 16.83 5.54 -6.24
CA MET A 143 17.96 4.69 -5.86
C MET A 143 19.04 4.71 -6.94
N SER A 144 20.29 4.92 -6.52
CA SER A 144 21.43 4.85 -7.42
C SER A 144 21.81 3.39 -7.72
N ASN A 145 22.64 3.18 -8.76
CA ASN A 145 23.19 1.86 -9.05
C ASN A 145 23.95 1.27 -7.84
N LYS A 146 24.60 2.11 -7.04
CA LYS A 146 25.33 1.70 -5.83
C LYS A 146 24.39 1.20 -4.74
N ASP A 147 23.23 1.84 -4.59
CA ASP A 147 22.20 1.43 -3.62
C ASP A 147 21.62 0.08 -4.05
N TRP A 148 21.31 -0.08 -5.34
CA TRP A 148 20.86 -1.35 -5.91
C TRP A 148 21.89 -2.47 -5.79
N ASP A 149 23.18 -2.18 -5.97
CA ASP A 149 24.24 -3.15 -5.80
C ASP A 149 24.36 -3.60 -4.34
N THR A 150 24.14 -2.70 -3.38
CA THR A 150 24.06 -3.03 -1.96
C THR A 150 22.88 -3.97 -1.68
N VAL A 151 21.69 -3.64 -2.20
CA VAL A 151 20.49 -4.48 -2.07
C VAL A 151 20.70 -5.87 -2.68
N LYS A 152 21.28 -5.95 -3.88
CA LYS A 152 21.58 -7.22 -4.57
C LYS A 152 22.56 -8.11 -3.80
N LYS A 153 23.55 -7.50 -3.14
CA LYS A 153 24.56 -8.23 -2.33
C LYS A 153 24.03 -8.65 -0.96
N GLY A 154 22.96 -8.03 -0.46
CA GLY A 154 22.33 -8.39 0.80
C GLY A 154 21.62 -9.75 0.76
N THR A 155 21.19 -10.22 1.94
CA THR A 155 20.55 -11.54 2.12
C THR A 155 19.37 -11.76 1.19
N VAL A 156 18.49 -10.76 1.05
CA VAL A 156 17.31 -10.82 0.17
C VAL A 156 17.74 -10.93 -1.29
N GLY A 157 18.67 -10.09 -1.75
CA GLY A 157 19.18 -10.12 -3.12
C GLY A 157 19.84 -11.46 -3.47
N GLN A 158 20.65 -12.01 -2.57
CA GLN A 158 21.28 -13.32 -2.77
C GLN A 158 20.26 -14.47 -2.84
N HIS A 159 19.24 -14.45 -1.98
CA HIS A 159 18.17 -15.45 -1.99
C HIS A 159 17.34 -15.40 -3.28
N LEU A 160 16.96 -14.19 -3.72
CA LEU A 160 16.28 -14.02 -5.00
C LEU A 160 17.14 -14.50 -6.16
N ASN A 161 18.44 -14.18 -6.16
CA ASN A 161 19.36 -14.64 -7.20
C ASN A 161 19.47 -16.18 -7.24
N GLN A 162 19.55 -16.84 -6.08
CA GLN A 162 19.51 -18.30 -6.01
C GLN A 162 18.20 -18.89 -6.52
N LYS A 163 17.05 -18.32 -6.14
CA LYS A 163 15.73 -18.76 -6.64
C LYS A 163 15.64 -18.61 -8.15
N HIS A 164 16.07 -17.47 -8.68
CA HIS A 164 16.11 -17.21 -10.11
C HIS A 164 16.99 -18.24 -10.82
N HIS A 165 18.20 -18.48 -10.32
CA HIS A 165 19.13 -19.47 -10.88
C HIS A 165 18.53 -20.88 -10.90
N LYS A 166 17.91 -21.33 -9.79
CA LYS A 166 17.21 -22.63 -9.72
C LYS A 166 16.08 -22.73 -10.74
N LEU A 167 15.27 -21.68 -10.88
CA LEU A 167 14.17 -21.64 -11.84
C LEU A 167 14.69 -21.75 -13.28
N VAL A 168 15.72 -20.98 -13.62
CA VAL A 168 16.33 -21.00 -14.96
C VAL A 168 16.89 -22.38 -15.29
N ILE A 169 17.65 -22.99 -14.37
CA ILE A 169 18.19 -24.34 -14.57
C ILE A 169 17.07 -25.36 -14.75
N GLY A 170 16.05 -25.32 -13.88
CA GLY A 170 14.93 -26.26 -13.92
C GLY A 170 14.11 -26.19 -15.22
N GLN A 171 14.00 -25.00 -15.83
CA GLN A 171 13.22 -24.80 -17.05
C GLN A 171 14.04 -24.90 -18.34
N LYS A 172 15.38 -24.86 -18.26
CA LYS A 172 16.28 -24.82 -19.43
C LYS A 172 16.06 -26.00 -20.38
N SER A 173 15.97 -27.22 -19.85
CA SER A 173 15.80 -28.42 -20.68
C SER A 173 14.47 -28.40 -21.43
N ARG A 174 13.37 -28.06 -20.75
CA ARG A 174 12.02 -27.96 -21.33
C ARG A 174 11.96 -26.88 -22.41
N PHE A 175 12.57 -25.73 -22.15
CA PHE A 175 12.66 -24.65 -23.11
C PHE A 175 13.41 -25.08 -24.39
N LEU A 176 14.55 -25.76 -24.24
CA LEU A 176 15.34 -26.26 -25.36
C LEU A 176 14.62 -27.38 -26.14
N GLU A 177 13.87 -28.25 -25.48
CA GLU A 177 13.02 -29.24 -26.15
C GLU A 177 11.95 -28.58 -27.00
N ASN A 178 11.24 -27.59 -26.45
CA ASN A 178 10.22 -26.84 -27.20
C ASN A 178 10.82 -26.19 -28.46
N LEU A 179 12.00 -25.56 -28.34
CA LEU A 179 12.70 -24.96 -29.49
C LEU A 179 13.07 -26.01 -30.57
N ARG A 180 13.53 -27.20 -30.16
CA ARG A 180 13.83 -28.28 -31.11
C ARG A 180 12.57 -28.80 -31.78
N SER A 181 11.47 -28.94 -31.04
CA SER A 181 10.18 -29.38 -31.59
C SER A 181 9.62 -28.37 -32.60
N ILE A 182 9.71 -27.07 -32.31
CA ILE A 182 9.33 -26.01 -33.27
C ILE A 182 10.17 -26.12 -34.54
N ARG A 183 11.50 -26.24 -34.42
CA ARG A 183 12.41 -26.36 -35.57
C ARG A 183 12.14 -27.58 -36.45
N ARG A 184 11.68 -28.70 -35.87
CA ARG A 184 11.31 -29.90 -36.64
C ARG A 184 9.97 -29.72 -37.36
N ASN A 185 9.04 -28.98 -36.77
CA ASN A 185 7.71 -28.75 -37.33
C ASN A 185 7.70 -27.62 -38.38
N THR A 186 8.76 -26.83 -38.49
CA THR A 186 8.93 -25.79 -39.52
C THR A 186 9.91 -26.20 -40.65
N GLY A 187 10.00 -27.49 -40.96
CA GLY A 187 10.71 -27.99 -42.15
C GLY A 187 10.24 -27.32 -43.46
N PRO A 188 11.11 -27.21 -44.48
CA PRO A 188 10.98 -26.23 -45.55
C PRO A 188 9.69 -26.41 -46.35
N ALA A 189 9.02 -25.29 -46.65
CA ALA A 189 7.95 -25.26 -47.63
C ALA A 189 8.44 -25.97 -48.91
N HIS A 190 7.74 -27.03 -49.30
CA HIS A 190 7.94 -27.69 -50.57
C HIS A 190 7.90 -26.63 -51.67
N SER A 191 9.05 -26.36 -52.28
CA SER A 191 9.11 -25.73 -53.58
C SER A 191 8.52 -26.74 -54.57
N GLU A 192 7.24 -26.61 -54.89
CA GLU A 192 6.66 -27.18 -56.10
C GLU A 192 7.38 -26.54 -57.31
N GLY A 193 8.37 -27.25 -57.82
CA GLY A 193 8.94 -26.98 -59.13
C GLY A 193 7.94 -27.44 -60.19
N THR A 194 7.33 -26.48 -60.86
CA THR A 194 6.69 -26.65 -62.16
C THR A 194 7.70 -27.20 -63.17
N HIS A 195 7.38 -28.34 -63.78
CA HIS A 195 7.72 -28.66 -65.17
C HIS A 195 6.64 -29.56 -65.77
#